data_AF-M0B0V1-F1
#
_entry.id   AF-M0B0V1-F1
#
_cell.length_a   1.000
_cell.length_b   1.000
_cell.length_c   1.000
_cell.angle_alpha   90.00
_cell.angle_beta   90.00
_cell.angle_gamma   90.00
#
_symmetry.space_group_name_H-M   'P 1'
#
loop_
_entity.id
_entity.type
_entity.pdbx_description
1 polymer ?
#
loop_
_entity_poly.entity_id
_entity_poly.type
_entity_poly.pdbx_seq_one_letter_code
_entity_poly.pdbx_strand_id
1 'polypeptide(L)'
;MSSISEPPADDIEHTPWDDLTAARRRVVLTIAHVHGPQTFNRPDLLDDVEEADDVEDVIDDKDRVLTSLDYTRLLNDLTEDGYLVKEFQGGTNPIMLDTEYDPGRDTRNAAPYGDTSALHTLVDQICDREGITRDLLDEVDNPYDFNEVKDEVNRAVGRVVLHPYSDPSKYRFTQEGYSVVSGKVKERKDADE
;
A
#
# COMPACT_ATOMS: atom_id res chain seq x y z
N MET A 1 -29.12 35.97 5.37
CA MET A 1 -28.22 35.58 4.26
C MET A 1 -27.14 34.73 4.86
N SER A 2 -27.08 33.46 4.50
CA SER A 2 -26.05 32.53 4.99
C SER A 2 -24.77 32.78 4.20
N SER A 3 -23.73 33.26 4.86
CA SER A 3 -22.39 33.28 4.27
C SER A 3 -21.82 31.88 4.42
N ILE A 4 -21.71 31.19 3.29
CA ILE A 4 -20.96 29.94 3.15
C ILE A 4 -19.49 30.32 3.37
N SER A 5 -18.90 29.84 4.47
CA SER A 5 -17.44 29.83 4.61
C SER A 5 -16.91 28.84 3.57
N GLU A 6 -16.24 29.36 2.55
CA GLU A 6 -15.35 28.56 1.72
C GLU A 6 -14.29 27.92 2.63
N PRO A 7 -14.01 26.61 2.51
CA PRO A 7 -12.89 26.00 3.21
C PRO A 7 -11.59 26.66 2.70
N PRO A 8 -10.56 26.83 3.55
CA PRO A 8 -9.28 27.36 3.09
C PRO A 8 -8.75 26.45 1.98
N ALA A 9 -8.42 27.05 0.83
CA ALA A 9 -7.51 26.43 -0.11
C ALA A 9 -6.19 26.27 0.66
N ASP A 10 -5.81 25.04 0.97
CA ASP A 10 -4.47 24.75 1.43
C ASP A 10 -3.54 25.06 0.25
N ASP A 11 -3.07 26.32 0.16
CA ASP A 11 -1.95 26.76 -0.68
C ASP A 11 -0.69 26.05 -0.14
N ILE A 12 -0.60 24.73 -0.31
CA ILE A 12 0.62 23.98 -0.06
C ILE A 12 1.53 24.31 -1.22
N GLU A 13 2.42 25.29 -1.00
CA GLU A 13 3.48 25.62 -1.94
C GLU A 13 4.26 24.34 -2.26
N HIS A 14 4.06 23.83 -3.48
CA HIS A 14 4.71 22.61 -3.92
C HIS A 14 6.16 22.92 -4.28
N THR A 15 7.04 21.93 -4.12
CA THR A 15 8.43 22.03 -4.60
C THR A 15 8.42 22.32 -6.10
N PRO A 16 9.20 23.29 -6.62
CA PRO A 16 9.27 23.56 -8.05
C PRO A 16 9.66 22.31 -8.84
N TRP A 17 9.05 22.13 -10.02
CA TRP A 17 9.25 20.94 -10.85
C TRP A 17 10.72 20.59 -11.12
N ASP A 18 11.54 21.60 -11.41
CA ASP A 18 12.94 21.42 -11.77
C ASP A 18 13.83 21.06 -10.56
N ASP A 19 13.34 21.34 -9.35
CA ASP A 19 14.02 21.00 -8.09
C ASP A 19 13.71 19.56 -7.65
N LEU A 20 12.69 18.92 -8.23
CA LEU A 20 12.45 17.51 -8.01
C LEU A 20 13.58 16.64 -8.56
N THR A 21 13.96 15.64 -7.77
CA THR A 21 14.89 14.60 -8.23
C THR A 21 14.32 13.87 -9.46
N ALA A 22 15.19 13.30 -10.29
CA ALA A 22 14.75 12.54 -11.46
C ALA A 22 13.83 11.36 -11.08
N ALA A 23 14.10 10.69 -9.95
CA ALA A 23 13.26 9.60 -9.45
C ALA A 23 11.85 10.10 -9.08
N ARG A 24 11.76 11.22 -8.36
CA ARG A 24 10.48 11.83 -7.98
C ARG A 24 9.68 12.24 -9.22
N ARG A 25 10.32 12.88 -10.21
CA ARG A 25 9.68 13.26 -11.48
C ARG A 25 9.12 12.07 -12.24
N ARG A 26 9.88 10.97 -12.36
CA ARG A 26 9.39 9.75 -13.01
C ARG A 26 8.15 9.20 -12.32
N VAL A 27 8.19 9.09 -10.99
CA VAL A 27 7.07 8.56 -10.21
C VAL A 27 5.82 9.42 -10.37
N VAL A 28 5.89 10.76 -10.24
CA VAL A 28 4.68 11.59 -10.43
C VAL A 28 4.14 11.57 -11.86
N LEU A 29 5.00 11.55 -12.89
CA LEU A 29 4.55 11.42 -14.27
C LEU A 29 3.82 10.09 -14.49
N THR A 30 4.37 9.02 -13.94
CA THR A 30 3.78 7.68 -14.01
C THR A 30 2.40 7.66 -13.36
N ILE A 31 2.29 8.18 -12.13
CA ILE A 31 1.00 8.22 -11.40
C ILE A 31 -0.03 9.04 -12.19
N ALA A 32 0.35 10.21 -12.72
CA ALA A 32 -0.56 11.06 -13.48
C ALA A 32 -1.01 10.43 -14.79
N HIS A 33 -0.13 9.65 -15.45
CA HIS A 33 -0.47 8.93 -16.66
C HIS A 33 -1.40 7.75 -16.40
N VAL A 34 -1.12 6.95 -15.36
CA VAL A 34 -1.87 5.72 -15.05
C VAL A 34 -3.21 6.00 -14.35
N HIS A 35 -3.20 6.82 -13.29
CA HIS A 35 -4.40 7.06 -12.46
C HIS A 35 -5.00 8.46 -12.62
N GLY A 36 -4.29 9.39 -13.25
CA GLY A 36 -4.73 10.79 -13.31
C GLY A 36 -4.92 11.38 -11.90
N PRO A 37 -6.03 12.10 -11.63
CA PRO A 37 -6.27 12.76 -10.35
C PRO A 37 -6.99 11.87 -9.31
N GLN A 38 -7.18 10.58 -9.61
CA GLN A 38 -7.91 9.66 -8.75
C GLN A 38 -7.08 9.24 -7.53
N THR A 39 -7.76 8.79 -6.48
CA THR A 39 -7.12 8.19 -5.30
C THR A 39 -6.57 6.83 -5.67
N PHE A 40 -5.34 6.53 -5.26
CA PHE A 40 -4.66 5.25 -5.50
C PHE A 40 -3.94 4.76 -4.24
N ASN A 41 -3.47 3.52 -4.27
CA ASN A 41 -2.56 2.97 -3.28
C ASN A 41 -1.34 2.34 -3.97
N ARG A 42 -0.25 2.16 -3.22
CA ARG A 42 1.04 1.71 -3.79
C ARG A 42 0.95 0.32 -4.45
N PRO A 43 0.37 -0.72 -3.81
CA PRO A 43 0.15 -2.02 -4.47
C PRO A 43 -0.54 -1.89 -5.83
N ASP A 44 -1.72 -1.27 -5.89
CA ASP A 44 -2.48 -1.15 -7.15
C ASP A 44 -1.70 -0.35 -8.20
N LEU A 45 -1.02 0.74 -7.79
CA LEU A 45 -0.16 1.50 -8.71
C LEU A 45 0.99 0.66 -9.26
N LEU A 46 1.57 -0.24 -8.47
CA LEU A 46 2.65 -1.12 -8.94
C LEU A 46 2.12 -2.03 -10.04
N ASP A 47 1.00 -2.72 -9.78
CA ASP A 47 0.36 -3.64 -10.72
C ASP A 47 -0.05 -2.90 -12.01
N ASP A 48 -0.71 -1.74 -11.90
CA ASP A 48 -1.14 -0.95 -13.06
C ASP A 48 0.05 -0.45 -13.90
N VAL A 49 1.18 -0.11 -13.27
CA VAL A 49 2.40 0.26 -13.99
C VAL A 49 3.03 -0.94 -14.67
N GLU A 50 3.06 -2.10 -14.03
CA GLU A 50 3.55 -3.35 -14.63
C GLU A 50 2.74 -3.70 -15.89
N GLU A 51 1.41 -3.57 -15.83
CA GLU A 51 0.50 -3.90 -16.93
C GLU A 51 0.46 -2.84 -18.05
N ALA A 52 0.83 -1.59 -17.79
CA ALA A 52 0.74 -0.52 -18.78
C ALA A 52 1.88 -0.56 -19.80
N ASP A 53 1.52 -0.66 -21.09
CA ASP A 53 2.46 -0.73 -22.22
C ASP A 53 2.95 0.66 -22.71
N ASP A 54 2.33 1.75 -22.28
CA ASP A 54 2.53 3.12 -22.78
C ASP A 54 3.14 4.08 -21.74
N VAL A 55 3.59 3.56 -20.60
CA VAL A 55 4.24 4.37 -19.55
C VAL A 55 5.56 4.98 -20.05
N GLU A 56 6.28 4.29 -20.93
CA GLU A 56 7.54 4.78 -21.50
C GLU A 56 7.35 5.99 -22.44
N ASP A 57 6.12 6.31 -22.84
CA ASP A 57 5.79 7.54 -23.59
C ASP A 57 5.94 8.81 -22.72
N VAL A 58 5.98 8.65 -21.39
CA VAL A 58 6.03 9.78 -20.44
C VAL A 58 7.24 9.73 -19.51
N ILE A 59 7.94 8.60 -19.43
CA ILE A 59 9.15 8.43 -18.62
C ILE A 59 10.23 7.68 -19.41
N ASP A 60 11.49 7.84 -18.99
CA ASP A 60 12.65 7.27 -19.67
C ASP A 60 13.04 5.85 -19.19
N ASP A 61 12.41 5.32 -18.15
CA ASP A 61 12.83 4.05 -17.51
C ASP A 61 11.71 3.47 -16.61
N LYS A 62 10.94 2.51 -17.14
CA LYS A 62 9.84 1.83 -16.42
C LYS A 62 10.34 0.96 -15.28
N ASP A 63 11.38 0.15 -15.49
CA ASP A 63 11.93 -0.75 -14.48
C ASP A 63 12.41 0.01 -13.23
N ARG A 64 12.99 1.19 -13.44
CA ARG A 64 13.43 2.05 -12.33
C ARG A 64 12.27 2.67 -11.57
N VAL A 65 11.12 2.89 -12.20
CA VAL A 65 9.89 3.29 -11.50
C VAL A 65 9.35 2.14 -10.66
N LEU A 66 9.28 0.93 -11.20
CA LEU A 66 8.85 -0.25 -10.43
C LEU A 66 9.74 -0.44 -9.19
N THR A 67 11.06 -0.40 -9.37
CA THR A 67 12.03 -0.45 -8.25
C THR A 67 11.81 0.69 -7.24
N SER A 68 11.43 1.88 -7.72
CA SER A 68 11.13 3.04 -6.87
C SER A 68 9.84 2.84 -6.07
N LEU A 69 8.86 2.14 -6.63
CA LEU A 69 7.55 1.85 -6.04
C LEU A 69 7.56 0.65 -5.09
N ASP A 70 8.65 -0.12 -5.00
CA ASP A 70 8.84 -1.16 -3.97
C ASP A 70 8.71 -0.59 -2.55
N TYR A 71 9.00 0.70 -2.38
CA TYR A 71 8.95 1.38 -1.08
C TYR A 71 8.02 2.59 -1.10
N THR A 72 7.28 2.80 -0.01
CA THR A 72 6.39 3.97 0.16
C THR A 72 7.15 5.29 0.36
N ARG A 73 8.48 5.25 0.54
CA ARG A 73 9.30 6.44 0.81
C ARG A 73 9.11 7.51 -0.25
N LEU A 74 9.18 7.16 -1.53
CA LEU A 74 9.04 8.15 -2.60
C LEU A 74 7.64 8.76 -2.67
N LEU A 75 6.58 8.00 -2.36
CA LEU A 75 5.22 8.55 -2.27
C LEU A 75 5.08 9.51 -1.08
N ASN A 76 5.73 9.21 0.05
CA ASN A 76 5.74 10.12 1.21
C ASN A 76 6.57 11.38 0.93
N ASP A 77 7.74 11.26 0.30
CA ASP A 77 8.53 12.40 -0.16
C ASP A 77 7.70 13.30 -1.09
N LEU A 78 6.90 12.74 -2.00
CA LEU A 78 6.02 13.50 -2.88
C LEU A 78 4.83 14.15 -2.17
N THR A 79 4.41 13.62 -1.01
CA THR A 79 3.48 14.33 -0.12
C THR A 79 4.14 15.51 0.59
N GLU A 80 5.41 15.36 1.00
CA GLU A 80 6.19 16.47 1.58
C GLU A 80 6.48 17.57 0.55
N ASP A 81 6.71 17.19 -0.71
CA ASP A 81 6.94 18.11 -1.82
C ASP A 81 5.65 18.81 -2.30
N GLY A 82 4.47 18.51 -1.72
CA GLY A 82 3.20 19.15 -2.05
C GLY A 82 2.52 18.65 -3.33
N TYR A 83 3.02 17.58 -3.97
CA TYR A 83 2.39 17.00 -5.16
C TYR A 83 1.25 16.06 -4.83
N LEU A 84 1.40 15.30 -3.74
CA LEU A 84 0.41 14.35 -3.27
C LEU A 84 -0.14 14.78 -1.90
N VAL A 85 -1.36 14.35 -1.60
CA VAL A 85 -1.89 14.27 -0.25
C VAL A 85 -2.11 12.82 0.11
N LYS A 86 -1.91 12.50 1.39
CA LYS A 86 -2.23 11.19 1.93
C LYS A 86 -3.64 11.21 2.51
N GLU A 87 -4.60 10.65 1.78
CA GLU A 87 -6.00 10.58 2.21
C GLU A 87 -6.21 9.54 3.31
N PHE A 88 -5.38 8.50 3.35
CA PHE A 88 -5.42 7.45 4.37
C PHE A 88 -4.03 6.94 4.70
N GLN A 89 -3.72 6.83 6.00
CA GLN A 89 -2.48 6.22 6.49
C GLN A 89 -2.70 4.73 6.80
N GLY A 90 -2.21 3.89 5.90
CA GLY A 90 -2.20 2.44 6.06
C GLY A 90 -1.14 1.95 7.04
N GLY A 91 -1.17 0.65 7.36
CA GLY A 91 -0.20 0.02 8.25
C GLY A 91 -0.35 0.33 9.74
N THR A 92 -1.38 1.07 10.15
CA THR A 92 -1.60 1.49 11.55
C THR A 92 -2.28 0.43 12.41
N ASN A 93 -3.05 -0.48 11.80
CA ASN A 93 -3.76 -1.56 12.49
C ASN A 93 -3.62 -2.87 11.71
N PRO A 94 -2.46 -3.54 11.77
CA PRO A 94 -2.30 -4.83 11.13
C PRO A 94 -3.25 -5.88 11.73
N ILE A 95 -3.68 -6.80 10.89
CA ILE A 95 -4.43 -7.99 11.27
C ILE A 95 -3.67 -9.23 10.78
N MET A 96 -3.73 -10.32 11.51
CA MET A 96 -3.31 -11.63 11.02
C MET A 96 -4.49 -12.28 10.30
N LEU A 97 -4.33 -12.62 9.03
CA LEU A 97 -5.33 -13.32 8.23
C LEU A 97 -5.04 -14.81 8.19
N ASP A 98 -6.08 -15.63 8.29
CA ASP A 98 -6.05 -17.03 7.83
C ASP A 98 -6.37 -17.06 6.34
N THR A 99 -5.37 -17.35 5.50
CA THR A 99 -5.50 -17.30 4.04
C THR A 99 -6.35 -18.44 3.47
N GLU A 100 -6.66 -19.47 4.28
CA GLU A 100 -7.46 -20.63 3.87
C GLU A 100 -8.78 -20.75 4.65
N TYR A 101 -9.21 -19.63 5.25
CA TYR A 101 -10.49 -19.54 5.95
C TYR A 101 -11.66 -19.98 5.07
N ASP A 102 -12.50 -20.85 5.61
CA ASP A 102 -13.76 -21.26 5.02
C ASP A 102 -14.92 -21.02 6.02
N PRO A 103 -15.94 -20.22 5.68
CA PRO A 103 -17.03 -19.88 6.61
C PRO A 103 -17.95 -21.05 6.98
N GLY A 104 -17.90 -22.17 6.25
CA GLY A 104 -18.63 -23.39 6.56
C GLY A 104 -17.93 -24.31 7.55
N ARG A 105 -16.61 -24.14 7.72
CA ARG A 105 -15.76 -24.95 8.61
C ARG A 105 -15.22 -24.15 9.81
N ASP A 106 -14.82 -22.91 9.57
CA ASP A 106 -14.02 -22.10 10.48
C ASP A 106 -14.85 -21.01 11.16
N THR A 107 -14.36 -20.53 12.30
CA THR A 107 -15.12 -19.57 13.14
C THR A 107 -14.65 -18.13 12.99
N ARG A 108 -13.41 -17.92 12.53
CA ARG A 108 -12.79 -16.60 12.42
C ARG A 108 -11.82 -16.59 11.25
N ASN A 109 -11.82 -15.52 10.48
CA ASN A 109 -10.89 -15.33 9.36
C ASN A 109 -9.66 -14.47 9.70
N ALA A 110 -9.73 -13.68 10.79
CA ALA A 110 -8.69 -12.73 11.13
C ALA A 110 -8.58 -12.42 12.63
N ALA A 111 -7.38 -12.01 13.04
CA ALA A 111 -7.06 -11.55 14.39
C ALA A 111 -6.34 -10.19 14.35
N PRO A 112 -6.91 -9.11 14.93
CA PRO A 112 -6.20 -7.85 15.06
C PRO A 112 -4.90 -8.00 15.86
N TYR A 113 -3.82 -7.31 15.46
CA TYR A 113 -2.59 -7.30 16.24
C TYR A 113 -2.86 -6.78 17.65
N GLY A 114 -2.34 -7.50 18.65
CA GLY A 114 -2.59 -7.24 20.07
C GLY A 114 -3.81 -7.98 20.65
N ASP A 115 -4.72 -8.51 19.83
CA ASP A 115 -5.80 -9.39 20.28
C ASP A 115 -5.32 -10.85 20.31
N THR A 116 -4.60 -11.21 21.37
CA THR A 116 -4.00 -12.55 21.51
C THR A 116 -5.08 -13.64 21.54
N SER A 117 -6.24 -13.37 22.13
CA SER A 117 -7.34 -14.34 22.19
C SER A 117 -7.85 -14.69 20.79
N ALA A 118 -8.01 -13.67 19.94
CA ALA A 118 -8.34 -13.88 18.53
C ALA A 118 -7.25 -14.66 17.79
N LEU A 119 -5.97 -14.35 18.05
CA LEU A 119 -4.84 -15.06 17.44
C LEU A 119 -4.84 -16.54 17.83
N HIS A 120 -4.96 -16.87 19.12
CA HIS A 120 -4.98 -18.26 19.59
C HIS A 120 -6.19 -19.02 19.01
N THR A 121 -7.33 -18.35 18.84
CA THR A 121 -8.49 -18.94 18.13
C THR A 121 -8.16 -19.30 16.68
N LEU A 122 -7.40 -18.44 15.96
CA LEU A 122 -6.91 -18.76 14.62
C LEU A 122 -5.93 -19.94 14.63
N VAL A 123 -5.02 -19.99 15.60
CA VAL A 123 -4.06 -21.09 15.70
C VAL A 123 -4.77 -22.41 15.96
N ASP A 124 -5.71 -22.44 16.92
CA ASP A 124 -6.47 -23.64 17.26
C ASP A 124 -7.24 -24.21 16.06
N GLN A 125 -7.94 -23.36 15.28
CA GLN A 125 -8.67 -23.82 14.11
C GLN A 125 -7.72 -24.33 13.00
N ILE A 126 -6.56 -23.72 12.83
CA ILE A 126 -5.56 -24.15 11.84
C ILE A 126 -4.96 -25.49 12.28
N CYS A 127 -4.61 -25.66 13.55
CA CYS A 127 -4.12 -26.92 14.09
C CYS A 127 -5.16 -28.04 13.91
N ASP A 128 -6.44 -27.77 14.21
CA ASP A 128 -7.53 -28.72 14.00
C ASP A 128 -7.72 -29.10 12.53
N ARG A 129 -7.62 -28.11 11.63
CA ARG A 129 -7.73 -28.29 10.18
C ARG A 129 -6.60 -29.14 9.62
N GLU A 130 -5.37 -28.87 10.03
CA GLU A 130 -4.16 -29.50 9.48
C GLU A 130 -3.77 -30.79 10.23
N GLY A 131 -4.50 -31.14 11.30
CA GLY A 131 -4.20 -32.31 12.13
C GLY A 131 -2.88 -32.16 12.91
N ILE A 132 -2.52 -30.92 13.24
CA ILE A 132 -1.29 -30.58 13.99
C ILE A 132 -1.62 -30.51 15.48
N THR A 133 -0.65 -30.91 16.31
CA THR A 133 -0.79 -30.84 17.77
C THR A 133 -0.97 -29.39 18.22
N ARG A 134 -1.95 -29.15 19.10
CA ARG A 134 -2.25 -27.80 19.64
C ARG A 134 -1.15 -27.23 20.55
N ASP A 135 -0.24 -28.08 21.02
CA ASP A 135 0.92 -27.70 21.84
C ASP A 135 1.97 -26.89 21.04
N LEU A 136 1.69 -26.56 19.77
CA LEU A 136 2.53 -25.69 18.94
C LEU A 136 2.81 -24.33 19.58
N LEU A 137 1.86 -23.81 20.38
CA LEU A 137 2.07 -22.57 21.13
C LEU A 137 3.06 -22.73 22.30
N ASP A 138 3.39 -23.95 22.72
CA ASP A 138 4.43 -24.22 23.72
C ASP A 138 5.83 -24.25 23.09
N GLU A 139 5.94 -24.33 21.76
CA GLU A 139 7.20 -24.32 21.01
C GLU A 139 7.70 -22.90 20.69
N VAL A 140 6.85 -21.88 20.85
CA VAL A 140 7.24 -20.47 20.73
C VAL A 140 7.75 -19.94 22.08
N ASP A 141 8.82 -19.14 22.03
CA ASP A 141 9.39 -18.43 23.18
C ASP A 141 8.37 -17.42 23.75
N ASN A 142 7.60 -16.75 22.87
CA ASN A 142 6.55 -15.83 23.27
C ASN A 142 5.22 -16.08 22.53
N PRO A 143 4.22 -16.73 23.15
CA PRO A 143 2.93 -17.01 22.53
C PRO A 143 2.05 -15.75 22.33
N TYR A 144 2.52 -14.58 22.74
CA TYR A 144 1.89 -13.28 22.51
C TYR A 144 2.53 -12.50 21.35
N ASP A 145 3.68 -12.96 20.83
CA ASP A 145 4.29 -12.36 19.65
C ASP A 145 3.61 -12.91 18.39
N PHE A 146 2.84 -12.06 17.74
CA PHE A 146 2.11 -12.39 16.52
C PHE A 146 3.01 -12.89 15.39
N ASN A 147 4.21 -12.33 15.27
CA ASN A 147 5.12 -12.71 14.20
C ASN A 147 5.73 -14.08 14.49
N GLU A 148 6.11 -14.32 15.75
CA GLU A 148 6.67 -15.60 16.18
C GLU A 148 5.65 -16.73 16.04
N VAL A 149 4.42 -16.52 16.53
CA VAL A 149 3.32 -17.48 16.38
C VAL A 149 3.02 -17.76 14.90
N LYS A 150 2.98 -16.72 14.07
CA LYS A 150 2.76 -16.86 12.62
C LYS A 150 3.88 -17.67 11.96
N ASP A 151 5.14 -17.39 12.29
CA ASP A 151 6.29 -18.11 11.74
C ASP A 151 6.26 -19.59 12.15
N GLU A 152 5.91 -19.89 13.41
CA GLU A 152 5.80 -21.25 13.92
C GLU A 152 4.65 -22.04 13.27
N VAL A 153 3.46 -21.45 13.19
CA VAL A 153 2.30 -22.09 12.52
C VAL A 153 2.61 -22.37 11.06
N ASN A 154 3.11 -21.38 10.31
CA ASN A 154 3.43 -21.55 8.90
C ASN A 154 4.52 -22.60 8.69
N ARG A 155 5.49 -22.71 9.61
CA ARG A 155 6.52 -23.74 9.61
C ARG A 155 5.93 -25.13 9.81
N ALA A 156 5.08 -25.32 10.80
CA ALA A 156 4.46 -26.61 11.08
C ALA A 156 3.53 -27.08 9.96
N VAL A 157 2.80 -26.15 9.34
CA VAL A 157 1.91 -26.42 8.20
C VAL A 157 2.68 -26.61 6.88
N GLY A 158 3.91 -26.09 6.81
CA GLY A 158 4.79 -26.18 5.64
C GLY A 158 4.43 -25.24 4.48
N ARG A 159 3.50 -24.30 4.70
CA ARG A 159 3.06 -23.26 3.75
C ARG A 159 2.51 -22.05 4.50
N VAL A 160 2.35 -20.92 3.80
CA VAL A 160 1.80 -19.69 4.38
C VAL A 160 0.29 -19.84 4.55
N VAL A 161 -0.15 -19.95 5.80
CA VAL A 161 -1.57 -19.95 6.20
C VAL A 161 -1.94 -18.74 7.06
N LEU A 162 -0.98 -18.23 7.86
CA LEU A 162 -1.11 -16.96 8.57
C LEU A 162 -0.33 -15.88 7.83
N HIS A 163 -1.03 -14.81 7.45
CA HIS A 163 -0.45 -13.68 6.73
C HIS A 163 -0.80 -12.35 7.40
N PRO A 164 0.20 -11.52 7.75
CA PRO A 164 -0.07 -10.19 8.27
C PRO A 164 -0.57 -9.30 7.13
N TYR A 165 -1.75 -8.74 7.30
CA TYR A 165 -2.36 -7.79 6.38
C TYR A 165 -2.50 -6.42 7.04
N SER A 166 -2.34 -5.38 6.25
CA SER A 166 -2.72 -4.02 6.63
C SER A 166 -3.25 -3.33 5.41
N ASP A 167 -4.30 -2.54 5.57
CA ASP A 167 -4.74 -1.66 4.50
C ASP A 167 -3.58 -0.76 4.06
N PRO A 168 -3.33 -0.62 2.75
CA PRO A 168 -2.27 0.23 2.25
C PRO A 168 -2.63 1.70 2.43
N SER A 169 -1.61 2.56 2.51
CA SER A 169 -1.83 4.01 2.49
C SER A 169 -2.45 4.42 1.15
N LYS A 170 -3.38 5.39 1.20
CA LYS A 170 -4.02 5.95 0.02
C LYS A 170 -3.55 7.37 -0.22
N TYR A 171 -3.23 7.65 -1.47
CA TYR A 171 -2.66 8.90 -1.94
C TYR A 171 -3.54 9.48 -3.05
N ARG A 172 -3.47 10.79 -3.22
CA ARG A 172 -4.10 11.51 -4.32
C ARG A 172 -3.27 12.74 -4.67
N PHE A 173 -3.32 13.23 -5.89
CA PHE A 173 -2.72 14.52 -6.20
C PHE A 173 -3.40 15.69 -5.48
N THR A 174 -2.61 16.70 -5.09
CA THR A 174 -3.13 18.05 -4.86
C THR A 174 -3.64 18.64 -6.18
N GLN A 175 -4.55 19.62 -6.10
CA GLN A 175 -5.05 20.28 -7.31
C GLN A 175 -3.91 20.95 -8.10
N GLU A 176 -2.99 21.62 -7.40
CA GLU A 176 -1.83 22.28 -8.00
C GLU A 176 -0.82 21.27 -8.55
N GLY A 177 -0.46 20.27 -7.75
CA GLY A 177 0.45 19.20 -8.16
C GLY A 177 -0.03 18.47 -9.41
N TYR A 178 -1.33 18.14 -9.50
CA TYR A 178 -1.90 17.54 -10.70
C TYR A 178 -1.85 18.48 -11.90
N SER A 179 -2.12 19.77 -11.71
CA SER A 179 -2.11 20.76 -12.79
C SER A 179 -0.71 20.89 -13.42
N VAL A 180 0.34 20.88 -12.60
CA VAL A 180 1.73 20.89 -13.06
C VAL A 180 2.07 19.60 -13.81
N VAL A 181 1.82 18.44 -13.17
CA VAL A 181 2.28 17.15 -13.70
C VAL A 181 1.51 16.77 -14.97
N SER A 182 0.21 17.01 -15.04
CA SER A 182 -0.59 16.75 -16.25
C SER A 182 -0.14 17.61 -17.44
N GLY A 183 0.36 18.83 -17.20
CA GLY A 183 1.03 19.63 -18.22
C GLY A 183 2.31 18.96 -18.73
N LYS A 184 3.14 18.43 -17.82
CA LYS A 184 4.38 17.72 -18.16
C LYS A 184 4.16 16.40 -18.90
N VAL A 185 3.09 15.67 -18.57
CA VAL A 185 2.68 14.48 -19.32
C VAL A 185 2.34 14.84 -20.77
N LYS A 186 1.56 15.90 -21.00
CA LYS A 186 1.21 16.37 -22.35
C LYS A 186 2.44 16.82 -23.14
N GLU A 187 3.30 17.64 -22.53
CA GLU A 187 4.54 18.12 -23.15
C GLU A 187 5.41 16.97 -23.68
N ARG A 188 5.43 15.81 -23.01
CA ARG A 188 6.20 14.65 -23.47
C ARG A 188 5.53 13.89 -24.60
N LYS A 189 4.23 13.62 -24.48
CA LYS A 189 3.48 12.95 -25.55
C LYS A 189 3.53 13.74 -26.86
N ASP A 190 3.45 15.06 -26.78
CA ASP A 190 3.52 15.95 -27.94
C ASP A 190 4.95 16.08 -28.53
N ALA A 191 5.99 15.68 -27.79
CA ALA A 191 7.39 15.74 -28.26
C ALA A 191 7.81 14.48 -29.05
N ASP A 192 7.06 13.39 -28.91
CA ASP A 192 7.28 12.12 -29.60
C ASP A 192 6.43 11.97 -30.88
N GLU A 193 5.57 12.95 -31.22
CA GLU A 193 4.86 13.12 -32.51
C GLU A 193 5.66 13.94 -33.55
#